data_AF-A0A9D6NU83-F1
#
_entry.id   AF-A0A9D6NU83-F1
#
_cell.length_a   1.000
_cell.length_b   1.000
_cell.length_c   1.000
_cell.angle_alpha   90.00
_cell.angle_beta   90.00
_cell.angle_gamma   90.00
#
_symmetry.space_group_name_H-M   'P 1'
#
loop_
_entity.id
_entity.type
_entity.pdbx_description
1 polymer ?
#
loop_
_entity_poly.entity_id
_entity_poly.type
_entity_poly.pdbx_seq_one_letter_code
_entity_poly.pdbx_strand_id
1 'polypeptide(L)'
;MTDRALTFLPFAAGVLAGALWNAANLWCLSRAVGAWLNPQRTRRQQIGWFVVKFPLLYAAAFGLMQIPGVSLIGFGIGFTVVLGSAVFVALKALRQSQHSLPAHGG
;
A
#
# COMPACT_ATOMS: atom_id res chain seq x y z
N MET A 1 32.23 7.81 16.97
CA MET A 1 31.76 7.41 15.61
C MET A 1 30.63 6.37 15.65
N THR A 2 30.06 6.04 16.81
CA THR A 2 29.07 4.96 17.02
C THR A 2 27.61 5.44 17.00
N ASP A 3 27.33 6.74 17.16
CA ASP A 3 25.96 7.27 17.27
C ASP A 3 25.17 7.29 15.96
N ARG A 4 25.86 7.33 14.81
CA ARG A 4 25.18 7.31 13.50
C ARG A 4 24.57 5.94 13.21
N ALA A 5 25.26 4.85 13.52
CA ALA A 5 24.76 3.50 13.25
C ALA A 5 23.46 3.18 14.03
N LEU A 6 23.36 3.68 15.27
CA LEU A 6 22.18 3.51 16.13
C LEU A 6 20.93 4.25 15.63
N THR A 7 21.10 5.29 14.82
CA THR A 7 19.98 6.07 14.26
C THR A 7 19.58 5.61 12.85
N PHE A 8 20.51 5.07 12.07
CA PHE A 8 20.23 4.53 10.73
C PHE A 8 19.43 3.22 10.77
N LEU A 9 19.71 2.32 11.71
CA LEU A 9 18.98 1.06 11.88
C LEU A 9 17.47 1.25 12.09
N PRO A 10 17.01 2.06 13.08
CA PRO A 10 15.59 2.28 13.29
C PRO A 10 14.94 3.08 12.16
N PHE A 11 15.71 3.94 11.47
CA PHE A 11 15.24 4.64 10.29
C PHE A 11 14.99 3.70 9.11
N ALA A 12 15.96 2.86 8.76
CA ALA A 12 15.83 1.88 7.69
C ALA A 12 14.74 0.84 7.98
N ALA A 13 14.65 0.38 9.23
CA ALA A 13 13.55 -0.48 9.69
C ALA A 13 12.20 0.21 9.53
N GLY A 14 12.11 1.49 9.88
CA GLY A 14 10.96 2.35 9.60
C GLY A 14 10.58 2.36 8.12
N VAL A 15 11.53 2.67 7.23
CA VAL A 15 11.27 2.73 5.78
C VAL A 15 10.77 1.39 5.24
N LEU A 16 11.42 0.28 5.60
CA LEU A 16 10.99 -1.05 5.17
C LEU A 16 9.60 -1.41 5.72
N ALA A 17 9.36 -1.13 7.00
CA ALA A 17 8.07 -1.31 7.64
C ALA A 17 6.96 -0.53 6.93
N GLY A 18 7.18 0.75 6.65
CA GLY A 18 6.23 1.62 5.95
C GLY A 18 5.96 1.18 4.51
N ALA A 19 7.01 0.76 3.81
CA ALA A 19 6.89 0.24 2.44
C ALA A 19 6.12 -1.08 2.40
N LEU A 20 6.46 -2.04 3.26
CA LEU A 20 5.81 -3.34 3.34
C LEU A 20 4.34 -3.20 3.77
N TRP A 21 4.09 -2.33 4.74
CA TRP A 21 2.76 -1.96 5.19
C TRP A 21 1.91 -1.38 4.06
N ASN A 22 2.46 -0.45 3.29
CA ASN A 22 1.73 0.13 2.17
C ASN A 22 1.49 -0.87 1.02
N ALA A 23 2.48 -1.72 0.71
CA ALA A 23 2.32 -2.78 -0.27
C ALA A 23 1.18 -3.74 0.11
N ALA A 24 1.07 -4.11 1.40
CA ALA A 24 -0.03 -4.92 1.91
C ALA A 24 -1.40 -4.20 1.75
N ASN A 25 -1.46 -2.90 2.02
CA ASN A 25 -2.67 -2.08 1.82
C ASN A 25 -3.09 -2.02 0.34
N LEU A 26 -2.15 -1.70 -0.57
CA LEU A 26 -2.39 -1.66 -2.01
C LEU A 26 -2.84 -3.01 -2.57
N TRP A 27 -2.23 -4.11 -2.09
CA TRP A 27 -2.65 -5.44 -2.49
C TRP A 27 -4.05 -5.78 -2.00
N CYS A 28 -4.39 -5.42 -0.75
CA CYS A 28 -5.74 -5.59 -0.22
C CYS A 28 -6.75 -4.75 -1.02
N LEU A 29 -6.42 -3.50 -1.30
CA LEU A 29 -7.27 -2.57 -2.07
C LEU A 29 -7.49 -3.08 -3.50
N SER A 30 -6.44 -3.55 -4.20
CA SER A 30 -6.59 -4.11 -5.55
C SER A 30 -7.50 -5.34 -5.59
N ARG A 31 -7.43 -6.20 -4.56
CA ARG A 31 -8.34 -7.34 -4.41
C ARG A 31 -9.77 -6.89 -4.07
N ALA A 32 -9.95 -5.84 -3.27
CA ALA A 32 -11.25 -5.25 -2.99
C ALA A 32 -11.90 -4.70 -4.25
N VAL A 33 -11.17 -3.87 -5.01
CA VAL A 33 -11.63 -3.26 -6.25
C VAL A 33 -11.94 -4.32 -7.29
N GLY A 34 -11.06 -5.32 -7.46
CA GLY A 34 -11.30 -6.44 -8.38
C GLY A 34 -12.50 -7.31 -7.99
N ALA A 35 -12.77 -7.49 -6.70
CA ALA A 35 -13.97 -8.16 -6.22
C ALA A 35 -15.25 -7.32 -6.41
N TRP A 36 -15.13 -5.99 -6.29
CA TRP A 36 -16.25 -5.08 -6.53
C TRP A 36 -16.65 -5.01 -8.00
N LEU A 37 -15.67 -5.08 -8.90
CA LEU A 37 -15.87 -5.08 -10.35
C LEU A 37 -16.27 -6.45 -10.92
N ASN A 38 -16.12 -7.55 -10.16
CA ASN A 38 -16.41 -8.90 -10.66
C ASN A 38 -17.47 -9.61 -9.78
N PRO A 39 -18.77 -9.51 -10.13
CA PRO A 39 -19.87 -9.97 -9.29
C PRO A 39 -20.04 -11.51 -9.20
N GLN A 40 -19.22 -12.31 -9.90
CA GLN A 40 -19.38 -13.77 -9.94
C GLN A 40 -18.89 -14.53 -8.70
N ARG A 41 -18.14 -13.92 -7.78
CA ARG A 41 -17.72 -14.57 -6.52
C ARG A 41 -18.68 -14.24 -5.37
N THR A 42 -18.92 -15.21 -4.51
CA THR A 42 -19.84 -15.15 -3.36
C THR A 42 -19.46 -13.97 -2.45
N ARG A 43 -20.18 -12.86 -2.59
CA ARG A 43 -19.98 -11.56 -1.91
C ARG A 43 -19.67 -11.69 -0.40
N ARG A 44 -20.29 -12.66 0.28
CA ARG A 44 -20.13 -12.93 1.71
C ARG A 44 -18.74 -13.44 2.12
N GLN A 45 -18.12 -14.32 1.33
CA GLN A 45 -16.78 -14.85 1.65
C GLN A 45 -15.70 -13.78 1.44
N GLN A 46 -15.88 -12.89 0.46
CA GLN A 46 -14.95 -11.79 0.18
C GLN A 46 -15.04 -10.67 1.22
N ILE A 47 -16.25 -10.29 1.64
CA ILE A 47 -16.45 -9.34 2.74
C ILE A 47 -15.92 -9.92 4.05
N GLY A 48 -16.15 -11.20 4.34
CA GLY A 48 -15.56 -11.86 5.51
C GLY A 48 -14.04 -11.83 5.49
N TRP A 49 -13.42 -12.06 4.32
CA TRP A 49 -11.97 -11.96 4.18
C TRP A 49 -11.47 -10.52 4.34
N PHE A 50 -12.21 -9.53 3.85
CA PHE A 50 -11.86 -8.12 4.01
C PHE A 50 -11.97 -7.70 5.48
N VAL A 51 -13.10 -7.99 6.13
CA VAL A 51 -13.38 -7.65 7.53
C VAL A 51 -12.47 -8.39 8.50
N VAL A 52 -11.95 -9.56 8.16
CA VAL A 52 -10.93 -10.23 9.00
C VAL A 52 -9.54 -9.66 8.72
N LYS A 53 -9.21 -9.41 7.46
CA LYS A 53 -7.83 -9.06 7.08
C LYS A 53 -7.50 -7.59 7.28
N PHE A 54 -8.48 -6.69 7.16
CA PHE A 54 -8.30 -5.26 7.44
C PHE A 54 -7.94 -4.99 8.90
N PRO A 55 -8.70 -5.45 9.92
CA PRO A 55 -8.32 -5.23 11.32
C PRO A 55 -7.06 -5.99 11.69
N LEU A 56 -6.79 -7.17 11.11
CA LEU A 56 -5.53 -7.87 11.34
C LEU A 56 -4.34 -7.08 10.80
N LEU A 57 -4.50 -6.46 9.62
CA LEU A 57 -3.55 -5.48 9.11
C LEU A 57 -3.43 -4.38 10.16
N TYR A 58 -4.49 -3.63 10.47
CA TYR A 58 -4.38 -2.43 11.30
C TYR A 58 -3.82 -2.72 12.69
N ALA A 59 -4.11 -3.89 13.25
CA ALA A 59 -3.48 -4.38 14.48
C ALA A 59 -1.98 -4.63 14.31
N ALA A 60 -1.55 -5.20 13.18
CA ALA A 60 -0.14 -5.37 12.86
C ALA A 60 0.59 -4.02 12.70
N ALA A 61 -0.03 -3.01 12.08
CA ALA A 61 0.53 -1.65 12.04
C ALA A 61 0.61 -0.99 13.42
N PHE A 62 -0.45 -1.14 14.22
CA PHE A 62 -0.47 -0.62 15.58
C PHE A 62 0.63 -1.26 16.43
N GLY A 63 0.82 -2.57 16.30
CA GLY A 63 1.95 -3.28 16.92
C GLY A 63 3.29 -2.80 16.40
N LEU A 64 3.43 -2.56 15.10
CA LEU A 64 4.66 -2.04 14.49
C LEU A 64 5.04 -0.65 15.01
N MET A 65 4.05 0.21 15.25
CA MET A 65 4.26 1.56 15.79
C MET A 65 4.66 1.58 17.27
N GLN A 66 4.38 0.50 18.02
CA GLN A 66 4.79 0.39 19.42
C GLN A 66 6.23 -0.14 19.59
N ILE A 67 6.89 -0.56 18.52
CA ILE A 67 8.26 -1.07 18.59
C ILE A 67 9.22 0.12 18.70
N PRO A 68 9.97 0.27 19.82
CA PRO A 68 10.87 1.41 20.04
C PRO A 68 12.06 1.47 19.05
N GLY A 69 12.23 0.44 18.21
CA GLY A 69 13.22 0.37 17.14
C GLY A 69 12.70 0.77 15.76
N VAL A 70 11.46 1.28 15.62
CA VAL A 70 10.90 1.68 14.32
C VAL A 70 10.73 3.20 14.29
N SER A 71 11.49 3.88 13.42
CA SER A 71 11.33 5.32 13.23
C SER A 71 10.02 5.63 12.52
N LEU A 72 9.16 6.43 13.15
CA LEU A 72 7.90 6.91 12.56
C LEU A 72 8.15 7.74 11.28
N ILE A 73 9.24 8.51 11.26
CA ILE A 73 9.66 9.30 10.10
C ILE A 73 10.06 8.38 8.95
N GLY A 74 10.88 7.36 9.24
CA GLY A 74 11.24 6.33 8.26
C GLY A 74 10.00 5.62 7.69
N PHE A 75 9.07 5.25 8.57
CA PHE A 75 7.79 4.64 8.18
C PHE A 75 6.98 5.51 7.21
N GLY A 76 6.82 6.80 7.52
CA GLY A 76 6.12 7.74 6.63
C GLY A 76 6.78 7.86 5.25
N ILE A 77 8.12 7.89 5.20
CA ILE A 77 8.87 7.95 3.93
C ILE A 77 8.66 6.68 3.11
N GLY A 78 8.85 5.50 3.71
CA GLY A 78 8.65 4.22 3.02
C GLY A 78 7.23 4.06 2.51
N PHE A 79 6.24 4.46 3.31
CA PHE A 79 4.85 4.51 2.89
C PHE A 79 4.65 5.43 1.68
N THR A 80 5.13 6.67 1.77
CA THR A 80 4.92 7.70 0.73
C THR A 80 5.58 7.31 -0.60
N VAL A 81 6.77 6.73 -0.56
CA VAL A 81 7.49 6.27 -1.78
C VAL A 81 6.68 5.20 -2.51
N VAL A 82 6.19 4.18 -1.78
CA VAL A 82 5.36 3.13 -2.37
C VAL A 82 4.05 3.72 -2.91
N LEU A 83 3.39 4.60 -2.16
CA LEU A 83 2.14 5.22 -2.59
C LEU A 83 2.34 6.07 -3.84
N GLY A 84 3.35 6.94 -3.83
CA GLY A 84 3.71 7.82 -4.93
C GLY A 84 4.05 7.02 -6.19
N SER A 85 4.80 5.93 -6.05
CA SER A 85 5.10 5.04 -7.17
C SER A 85 3.83 4.38 -7.76
N ALA A 86 2.92 3.92 -6.91
CA ALA A 86 1.66 3.32 -7.34
C ALA A 86 0.78 4.36 -8.06
N VAL A 87 0.67 5.57 -7.52
CA VAL A 87 -0.07 6.68 -8.15
C VAL A 87 0.56 7.05 -9.49
N PHE A 88 1.89 7.15 -9.56
CA PHE A 88 2.58 7.47 -10.81
C PHE A 88 2.32 6.43 -11.90
N VAL A 89 2.39 5.14 -11.56
CA VAL A 89 2.06 4.04 -12.48
C VAL A 89 0.60 4.11 -12.90
N ALA A 90 -0.33 4.35 -11.98
CA ALA A 90 -1.75 4.49 -12.29
C ALA A 90 -2.02 5.68 -13.23
N LEU A 91 -1.41 6.84 -12.98
CA LEU A 91 -1.51 8.02 -13.85
C LEU A 91 -0.95 7.75 -15.24
N LYS A 92 0.18 7.05 -15.35
CA LYS A 92 0.76 6.66 -16.63
C LYS A 92 -0.16 5.72 -17.40
N ALA A 93 -0.75 4.73 -16.72
CA ALA A 93 -1.72 3.82 -17.31
C ALA A 93 -2.96 4.57 -17.84
N LEU A 94 -3.50 5.50 -17.06
CA LEU A 94 -4.64 6.33 -17.47
C LEU A 94 -4.31 7.20 -18.70
N ARG A 95 -3.12 7.82 -18.75
CA ARG A 95 -2.67 8.58 -19.91
C ARG A 95 -2.57 7.72 -21.17
N GLN A 96 -2.06 6.49 -21.06
CA GLN A 96 -1.96 5.56 -22.19
C GLN A 96 -3.34 5.13 -22.72
N SER A 97 -4.32 4.91 -21.82
CA SER A 97 -5.69 4.59 -22.22
C SER A 97 -6.36 5.73 -22.98
N GLN A 98 -6.13 6.99 -22.62
CA GLN A 98 -6.70 8.14 -23.35
C GLN A 98 -6.09 8.32 -24.74
N HIS A 99 -4.81 8.00 -24.91
CA HIS A 99 -4.14 8.10 -26.22
C HIS A 99 -4.57 7.01 -27.22
N SER A 100 -5.29 5.98 -26.74
CA SER A 100 -5.71 4.82 -27.53
C SER A 100 -7.18 4.88 -27.96
N LEU A 101 -7.90 5.99 -27.70
CA LEU A 101 -9.22 6.25 -28.26
C LEU A 101 -9.05 6.86 -29.67
N PRO A 102 -9.30 6.10 -30.76
CA PRO A 102 -9.33 6.69 -32.08
C PRO A 102 -10.49 7.70 -32.16
N ALA A 103 -10.21 8.83 -32.80
CA ALA A 103 -11.24 9.73 -33.30
C ALA A 103 -12.16 8.94 -34.26
N HIS A 104 -13.27 8.43 -33.75
CA HIS A 104 -14.40 7.96 -34.55
C HIS A 104 -15.58 8.86 -34.19
N GLY A 105 -15.64 9.98 -34.90
CA GLY A 105 -16.64 11.02 -34.71
C GLY A 105 -16.30 12.21 -35.60
N GLY A 106 -16.52 12.04 -36.90
CA GLY A 106 -16.37 13.05 -37.96
C GLY A 106 -16.82 12.46 -39.28
#